data_AF-A0A845Y435-F1
#
_entry.id   AF-A0A845Y435-F1
#
_cell.length_a   1.000
_cell.length_b   1.000
_cell.length_c   1.000
_cell.angle_alpha   90.00
_cell.angle_beta   90.00
_cell.angle_gamma   90.00
#
_symmetry.space_group_name_H-M   'P 1'
#
loop_
_entity.id
_entity.type
_entity.pdbx_description
1 polymer ?
#
loop_
_entity_poly.entity_id
_entity_poly.type
_entity_poly.pdbx_seq_one_letter_code
_entity_poly.pdbx_strand_id
1 'polypeptide(L)' 'MSKKYSQKLWQKANRDKVSDYQRKYMQKKAQATVVLEPWVKDKIDSIKPANQPYGQWIRKFLEEWASEVEPS' A
#
# COMPACT_ATOMS: atom_id res chain seq x y z
N MET A 1 13.77 -12.57 5.62
CA MET A 1 15.14 -12.41 5.07
C MET A 1 15.51 -10.93 5.03
N SER A 2 16.52 -10.52 5.79
CA SER A 2 17.01 -9.13 5.84
C SER A 2 17.42 -8.66 4.44
N LYS A 3 16.96 -7.49 4.00
CA LYS A 3 17.40 -6.89 2.72
C LYS A 3 18.92 -6.78 2.77
N LYS A 4 19.60 -7.60 1.95
CA LYS A 4 21.07 -7.66 1.87
C LYS A 4 21.61 -6.24 1.76
N TYR A 5 22.56 -5.91 2.62
CA TYR A 5 23.24 -4.60 2.74
C TYR A 5 23.58 -3.94 1.38
N SER A 6 23.90 -4.77 0.38
CA SER A 6 24.13 -4.37 -1.01
C SER A 6 22.95 -3.64 -1.67
N GLN A 7 21.70 -4.04 -1.42
CA GLN A 7 20.52 -3.40 -2.00
C GLN A 7 20.30 -1.99 -1.44
N LYS A 8 20.54 -1.80 -0.13
CA LYS A 8 20.44 -0.48 0.51
C LYS A 8 21.51 0.49 -0.02
N LEU A 9 22.76 0.02 -0.16
CA LEU A 9 23.85 0.80 -0.74
C LEU A 9 23.59 1.16 -2.21
N TRP A 10 23.07 0.20 -2.99
CA TRP A 10 22.71 0.45 -4.38
C TRP A 10 21.58 1.49 -4.52
N GLN A 11 20.55 1.41 -3.67
CA GLN A 11 19.47 2.40 -3.62
C GLN A 11 19.98 3.80 -3.24
N LYS A 12 20.93 3.89 -2.30
CA LYS A 12 21.55 5.15 -1.90
C LYS A 12 22.39 5.77 -3.03
N ALA A 13 23.09 4.95 -3.80
CA ALA A 13 23.91 5.37 -4.94
C ALA A 13 23.09 5.68 -6.21
N ASN A 14 21.87 5.11 -6.35
CA ASN A 14 20.99 5.29 -7.52
C ASN A 14 19.69 5.98 -7.14
N ARG A 15 19.78 7.05 -6.34
CA ARG A 15 18.63 7.78 -5.77
C ARG A 15 17.65 8.25 -6.85
N ASP A 16 18.17 8.73 -7.97
CA ASP A 16 17.36 9.25 -9.09
C ASP A 16 16.52 8.15 -9.75
N LYS A 17 17.09 6.96 -9.95
CA LYS A 17 16.37 5.81 -10.53
C LYS A 17 15.27 5.30 -9.60
N VAL A 18 15.51 5.32 -8.29
CA VAL A 18 14.50 4.92 -7.28
C VAL A 18 13.36 5.95 -7.26
N SER A 19 13.69 7.24 -7.28
CA SER A 19 12.72 8.34 -7.36
C SER A 19 11.86 8.24 -8.63
N ASP A 20 12.49 8.01 -9.78
CA ASP A 20 11.79 7.84 -11.06
C ASP A 20 10.86 6.64 -11.07
N TYR A 21 11.30 5.51 -10.50
CA TYR A 21 10.47 4.32 -10.37
C TYR A 21 9.24 4.60 -9.49
N GLN A 22 9.44 5.23 -8.33
CA GLN A 22 8.34 5.61 -7.43
C GLN A 22 7.37 6.58 -8.10
N ARG A 23 7.90 7.59 -8.81
CA ARG A 23 7.11 8.55 -9.58
C ARG A 23 6.24 7.86 -10.63
N LYS A 24 6.82 6.97 -11.45
CA LYS A 24 6.08 6.19 -12.46
C LYS A 24 5.02 5.28 -11.82
N TYR A 25 5.34 4.68 -10.67
CA TYR A 25 4.39 3.83 -9.94
C TYR A 25 3.18 4.61 -9.41
N MET A 26 3.39 5.86 -8.99
CA MET A 26 2.33 6.73 -8.46
C MET A 26 1.53 7.46 -9.55
N GLN A 27 2.09 7.70 -10.74
CA GLN A 27 1.46 8.48 -11.82
C GLN A 27 0.06 8.01 -12.23
N LYS A 28 -0.28 6.73 -12.04
CA LYS A 28 -1.57 6.15 -12.40
C LYS A 28 -2.42 5.75 -11.20
N LYS A 29 -2.04 6.17 -9.99
CA LYS A 29 -2.70 5.75 -8.75
C LYS A 29 -3.20 6.97 -7.99
N ALA A 30 -4.40 6.83 -7.43
CA ALA A 30 -4.89 7.76 -6.43
C ALA A 30 -4.22 7.45 -5.08
N GLN A 31 -3.74 8.49 -4.39
CA GLN A 31 -3.30 8.39 -3.01
C GLN A 31 -4.24 9.23 -2.14
N ALA A 32 -4.85 8.59 -1.15
CA ALA A 32 -5.71 9.23 -0.17
C ALA A 32 -5.16 8.98 1.25
N THR A 33 -5.23 10.00 2.10
CA THR A 33 -5.01 9.86 3.54
C THR A 33 -6.36 10.06 4.22
N VAL A 34 -6.76 9.12 5.07
CA VAL A 34 -8.04 9.15 5.77
C VAL A 34 -7.83 9.02 7.26
N VAL A 35 -8.64 9.72 8.03
CA VAL A 35 -8.77 9.53 9.48
C VAL A 35 -10.04 8.72 9.69
N LEU A 36 -9.93 7.61 10.42
CA LEU A 36 -11.05 6.69 10.65
C LEU A 36 -11.52 6.82 12.10
N GLU A 37 -12.83 6.77 12.29
CA GLU A 37 -13.43 6.69 13.62
C GLU A 37 -12.97 5.41 14.37
N PRO A 38 -12.91 5.43 15.72
CA PRO A 38 -12.45 4.29 16.50
C PRO A 38 -13.22 3.00 16.21
N TRP A 39 -14.54 3.09 16.06
CA TRP A 39 -15.38 1.91 15.77
C TRP A 39 -15.05 1.26 14.43
N VAL A 40 -14.64 2.05 13.42
CA VAL A 40 -14.24 1.53 12.10
C VAL A 40 -12.92 0.79 12.23
N LYS A 41 -11.95 1.37 12.96
CA LYS A 41 -10.66 0.74 13.23
C LYS A 41 -10.86 -0.61 13.95
N ASP A 42 -11.70 -0.65 14.98
CA ASP A 42 -11.95 -1.89 15.73
C ASP A 42 -12.61 -2.95 14.86
N LYS A 43 -13.52 -2.54 13.96
CA LYS A 43 -14.10 -3.46 12.99
C LYS A 43 -13.04 -3.99 12.02
N ILE A 44 -12.15 -3.14 11.50
CA ILE A 44 -11.04 -3.56 10.63
C ILE A 44 -10.13 -4.54 11.38
N ASP A 45 -9.77 -4.25 12.63
CA ASP A 45 -8.91 -5.13 13.43
C ASP A 45 -9.54 -6.51 13.69
N SER A 46 -10.88 -6.60 13.74
CA SER A 46 -11.59 -7.87 13.90
C SER A 46 -11.61 -8.77 12.66
N ILE A 47 -11.47 -8.21 11.46
CA ILE A 47 -11.59 -8.94 10.18
C ILE A 47 -10.24 -9.08 9.46
N LYS A 48 -9.33 -8.14 9.69
CA LYS A 48 -8.04 -8.08 9.02
C LYS A 48 -7.09 -9.13 9.58
N PRO A 49 -6.40 -9.93 8.74
CA PRO A 49 -5.36 -10.84 9.20
C PRO A 49 -4.25 -10.12 9.98
N ALA A 50 -3.81 -10.69 11.11
CA ALA A 50 -2.81 -10.07 12.00
C ALA A 50 -1.49 -9.72 11.26
N ASN A 51 -1.06 -10.56 10.33
CA ASN A 51 0.20 -10.40 9.59
C ASN A 51 0.12 -9.45 8.38
N GLN A 52 -1.05 -8.87 8.10
CA GLN A 52 -1.22 -7.97 6.96
C GLN A 52 -1.07 -6.50 7.38
N PRO A 53 -0.41 -5.63 6.60
CA PRO A 53 -0.41 -4.18 6.86
C PRO A 53 -1.78 -3.52 6.56
N TYR A 54 -2.17 -2.51 7.34
CA TYR A 54 -3.43 -1.78 7.20
C TYR A 54 -3.68 -1.28 5.77
N GLY A 55 -2.72 -0.56 5.18
CA GLY A 55 -2.88 0.00 3.84
C GLY A 55 -3.01 -1.06 2.75
N GLN A 56 -2.38 -2.24 2.91
CA GLN A 56 -2.57 -3.34 1.96
C GLN A 56 -3.96 -3.95 2.07
N TRP A 57 -4.50 -4.05 3.28
CA TRP A 57 -5.83 -4.59 3.50
C TRP A 57 -6.91 -3.64 2.96
N ILE A 58 -6.84 -2.35 3.31
CA ILE A 58 -7.79 -1.33 2.81
C ILE A 58 -7.76 -1.27 1.28
N ARG A 59 -6.58 -1.30 0.67
CA ARG A 59 -6.45 -1.28 -0.78
C ARG A 59 -7.17 -2.47 -1.42
N LYS A 60 -6.94 -3.69 -0.93
CA LYS A 60 -7.59 -4.89 -1.47
C LYS A 60 -9.10 -4.81 -1.32
N PHE A 61 -9.57 -4.42 -0.15
CA PHE A 61 -11.00 -4.24 0.12
C PHE A 61 -11.65 -3.26 -0.87
N LEU A 62 -11.00 -2.12 -1.15
CA LEU A 62 -11.50 -1.14 -2.12
C LEU A 62 -11.45 -1.65 -3.57
N GLU A 63 -10.40 -2.38 -3.95
CA GLU A 63 -10.27 -2.98 -5.30
C GLU A 63 -11.34 -4.08 -5.51
N GLU A 64 -11.61 -4.90 -4.49
CA GLU A 64 -12.67 -5.92 -4.48
C GLU A 64 -14.06 -5.26 -4.58
N TRP A 65 -14.35 -4.30 -3.71
CA TRP A 65 -15.60 -3.53 -3.76
C TRP A 65 -15.83 -2.87 -5.12
N ALA A 66 -14.80 -2.23 -5.70
CA ALA A 66 -14.93 -1.60 -7.02
C ALA A 66 -15.22 -2.62 -8.13
N SER A 67 -14.61 -3.80 -8.04
CA SER A 67 -14.83 -4.90 -9.01
C SER A 67 -16.24 -5.50 -8.90
N GLU A 68 -16.84 -5.47 -7.70
CA GLU A 68 -18.22 -5.90 -7.48
C GLU A 68 -19.25 -4.87 -7.98
N VAL A 69 -18.95 -3.57 -7.85
CA VAL A 69 -19.84 -2.48 -8.26
C VAL A 69 -19.82 -2.25 -9.77
N GLU A 70 -18.68 -2.42 -10.42
CA GLU A 70 -18.53 -2.36 -11.88
C GLU A 70 -17.98 -3.70 -12.41
N PRO A 71 -18.83 -4.73 -12.56
CA PRO A 71 -18.42 -5.95 -13.25
C PRO A 71 -18.23 -5.60 -14.72
N SER A 72 -16.97 -5.47 -15.14
CA SER A 72 -16.56 -5.26 -16.53
C SER A 72 -16.95 -6.41 -17.44
#